data_AF-R6R396-F1
#
_entry.id   AF-R6R396-F1
#
_cell.length_a   1.000
_cell.length_b   1.000
_cell.length_c   1.000
_cell.angle_alpha   90.00
_cell.angle_beta   90.00
_cell.angle_gamma   90.00
#
_symmetry.space_group_name_H-M   'P 1'
#
loop_
_entity.id
_entity.type
_entity.pdbx_description
1 polymer ?
#
loop_
_entity_poly.entity_id
_entity_poly.type
_entity_poly.pdbx_seq_one_letter_code
_entity_poly.pdbx_strand_id
1 'polypeptide(L)'
;MTAEIDGYNGDNAYTFKVGKVPENAEKLLEVTEAALYEGIKMALPGNRIGDISNAVQTYCESRGYYVVRKFIGHGIGHEMHEDPEVPNFGKPGRGPRLVPGMTICIEPMINETTAEIRILPDKWTVVEANGNYSAHFEHTIAITNGEPIILTESSLHHPKN
;
A
#
# COMPACT_ATOMS: atom_id res chain seq x y z
N MET A 1 1.14 6.26 9.58
CA MET A 1 1.11 7.40 10.52
C MET A 1 -0.30 7.88 10.43
N THR A 2 -1.05 7.66 11.49
CA THR A 2 -2.45 8.04 11.53
C THR A 2 -2.64 9.34 12.29
N ALA A 3 -3.60 10.14 11.86
CA ALA A 3 -4.10 11.29 12.60
C ALA A 3 -5.61 11.43 12.40
N GLU A 4 -6.32 11.82 13.46
CA GLU A 4 -7.73 12.17 13.43
C GLU A 4 -7.88 13.68 13.64
N ILE A 5 -8.56 14.36 12.72
CA ILE A 5 -8.88 15.79 12.81
C ILE A 5 -10.34 15.98 12.43
N ASP A 6 -11.10 16.67 13.28
CA ASP A 6 -12.52 16.97 13.08
C ASP A 6 -13.38 15.73 12.72
N GLY A 7 -13.02 14.57 13.29
CA GLY A 7 -13.72 13.30 13.06
C GLY A 7 -13.39 12.62 11.74
N TYR A 8 -12.29 13.00 11.07
CA TYR A 8 -11.76 12.34 9.88
C TYR A 8 -10.34 11.82 10.12
N ASN A 9 -10.08 10.60 9.65
CA ASN A 9 -8.79 9.92 9.74
C ASN A 9 -8.00 10.10 8.44
N GLY A 10 -6.70 10.30 8.56
CA GLY A 10 -5.74 10.12 7.46
C GLY A 10 -4.65 9.16 7.87
N ASP A 11 -4.18 8.34 6.93
CA ASP A 11 -3.06 7.41 7.13
C ASP A 11 -2.05 7.40 5.97
N ASN A 12 -0.79 7.17 6.33
CA ASN A 12 0.36 7.16 5.45
C ASN A 12 1.55 6.44 6.09
N ALA A 13 2.21 5.58 5.34
CA ALA A 13 3.46 4.95 5.73
C ALA A 13 4.55 5.23 4.68
N TYR A 14 5.78 5.33 5.16
CA TYR A 14 6.95 5.49 4.30
C TYR A 14 8.14 4.76 4.91
N THR A 15 8.87 4.01 4.09
CA THR A 15 10.10 3.34 4.54
C THR A 15 11.31 4.20 4.18
N PHE A 16 12.07 4.63 5.19
CA PHE A 16 13.24 5.51 5.02
C PHE A 16 14.56 4.74 5.06
N LYS A 17 15.53 5.19 4.25
CA LYS A 17 16.93 4.78 4.36
C LYS A 17 17.62 5.55 5.49
N VAL A 18 18.29 4.84 6.39
CA VAL A 18 19.13 5.46 7.43
C VAL A 18 20.60 5.27 7.04
N GLY A 19 21.19 6.30 6.43
CA GLY A 19 22.55 6.24 5.88
C GLY A 19 22.63 5.42 4.59
N LYS A 20 23.76 4.73 4.38
CA LYS A 20 23.94 3.83 3.24
C LYS A 20 23.38 2.45 3.57
N VAL A 21 22.52 1.93 2.70
CA VAL A 21 21.92 0.59 2.83
C VAL A 21 22.47 -0.34 1.73
N PRO A 22 22.38 -1.67 1.88
CA PRO A 22 22.80 -2.60 0.84
C PRO A 22 21.88 -2.56 -0.39
N GLU A 23 22.39 -2.98 -1.55
CA GLU A 23 21.69 -2.90 -2.84
C GLU A 23 20.34 -3.65 -2.85
N ASN A 24 20.24 -4.77 -2.16
CA ASN A 24 18.99 -5.53 -2.06
C ASN A 24 17.89 -4.75 -1.33
N ALA A 25 18.25 -3.99 -0.29
CA ALA A 25 17.33 -3.11 0.41
C ALA A 25 16.94 -1.90 -0.46
N GLU A 26 17.86 -1.33 -1.25
CA GLU A 26 17.53 -0.25 -2.19
C GLU A 26 16.51 -0.71 -3.23
N LYS A 27 16.73 -1.86 -3.85
CA LYS A 27 15.79 -2.43 -4.83
C LYS A 27 14.44 -2.78 -4.21
N LEU A 28 14.42 -3.30 -2.98
CA LEU A 28 13.16 -3.59 -2.28
C LEU A 28 12.34 -2.32 -2.09
N LEU A 29 12.98 -1.22 -1.65
CA LEU A 29 12.30 0.07 -1.46
C LEU A 29 11.74 0.60 -2.79
N GLU A 30 12.56 0.63 -3.84
CA GLU A 30 12.15 1.08 -5.18
C GLU A 30 10.95 0.27 -5.71
N VAL A 31 10.98 -1.06 -5.57
CA VAL A 31 9.90 -1.91 -6.03
C VAL A 31 8.62 -1.72 -5.22
N THR A 32 8.74 -1.59 -3.91
CA THR A 32 7.59 -1.43 -3.02
C THR A 32 6.89 -0.10 -3.26
N GLU A 33 7.67 0.99 -3.38
CA GLU A 33 7.14 2.32 -3.67
C GLU A 33 6.51 2.36 -5.08
N ALA A 34 7.19 1.84 -6.10
CA ALA A 34 6.64 1.81 -7.45
C ALA A 34 5.36 0.94 -7.53
N ALA A 35 5.28 -0.17 -6.78
CA ALA A 35 4.08 -1.01 -6.73
C ALA A 35 2.88 -0.25 -6.15
N LEU A 36 3.07 0.59 -5.13
CA LEU A 36 2.03 1.47 -4.60
C LEU A 36 1.45 2.34 -5.73
N TYR A 37 2.31 3.00 -6.50
CA TYR A 37 1.86 3.85 -7.61
C TYR A 37 1.22 3.06 -8.75
N GLU A 38 1.66 1.85 -9.07
CA GLU A 38 0.93 0.99 -10.02
C GLU A 38 -0.47 0.62 -9.52
N GLY A 39 -0.63 0.37 -8.22
CA GLY A 39 -1.94 0.20 -7.59
C GLY A 39 -2.81 1.45 -7.68
N ILE A 40 -2.25 2.62 -7.36
CA ILE A 40 -2.95 3.91 -7.41
C ILE A 40 -3.46 4.22 -8.83
N LYS A 41 -2.69 3.94 -9.89
CA LYS A 41 -3.16 4.11 -11.29
C LYS A 41 -4.45 3.34 -11.60
N MET A 42 -4.70 2.25 -10.89
CA MET A 42 -5.92 1.44 -11.06
C MET A 42 -7.09 1.91 -10.21
N ALA A 43 -6.88 2.91 -9.33
CA ALA A 43 -7.90 3.49 -8.45
C ALA A 43 -8.85 4.46 -9.20
N LEU A 44 -9.38 4.01 -10.34
CA LEU A 44 -10.24 4.78 -11.24
C LEU A 44 -11.72 4.42 -11.05
N PRO A 45 -12.64 5.37 -11.28
CA PRO A 45 -14.07 5.09 -11.18
C PRO A 45 -14.49 3.97 -12.14
N GLY A 46 -15.22 2.99 -11.62
CA GLY A 46 -15.69 1.85 -12.39
C GLY A 46 -14.78 0.61 -12.34
N ASN A 47 -13.49 0.77 -12.03
CA ASN A 47 -12.60 -0.34 -11.68
C ASN A 47 -13.06 -0.99 -10.36
N ARG A 48 -12.39 -2.07 -9.98
CA ARG A 48 -12.67 -2.80 -8.73
C ARG A 48 -11.41 -2.91 -7.90
N ILE A 49 -11.58 -3.19 -6.61
CA ILE A 49 -10.47 -3.41 -5.67
C ILE A 49 -9.46 -4.42 -6.24
N GLY A 50 -9.92 -5.52 -6.83
CA GLY A 50 -9.05 -6.52 -7.41
C GLY A 50 -8.17 -6.04 -8.57
N ASP A 51 -8.51 -4.92 -9.22
CA ASP A 51 -7.65 -4.28 -10.24
C ASP A 51 -6.46 -3.58 -9.58
N ILE A 52 -6.68 -2.88 -8.45
CA ILE A 52 -5.60 -2.32 -7.61
C ILE A 52 -4.72 -3.46 -7.09
N SER A 53 -5.35 -4.46 -6.47
CA SER A 53 -4.65 -5.61 -5.89
C SER A 53 -3.81 -6.36 -6.91
N ASN A 54 -4.33 -6.57 -8.11
CA ASN A 54 -3.62 -7.29 -9.15
C ASN A 54 -2.42 -6.48 -9.70
N ALA A 55 -2.55 -5.15 -9.81
CA ALA A 55 -1.46 -4.30 -10.27
C ALA A 55 -0.27 -4.35 -9.30
N VAL A 56 -0.53 -4.17 -8.00
CA VAL A 56 0.49 -4.28 -6.93
C VAL A 56 1.16 -5.65 -6.98
N GLN A 57 0.37 -6.73 -6.97
CA GLN A 57 0.89 -8.10 -6.98
C GLN A 57 1.74 -8.40 -8.21
N THR A 58 1.22 -8.11 -9.40
CA THR A 58 1.91 -8.40 -10.66
C THR A 58 3.24 -7.64 -10.73
N TYR A 59 3.26 -6.40 -10.27
CA TYR A 59 4.48 -5.59 -10.27
C TYR A 59 5.57 -6.18 -9.37
N CYS A 60 5.21 -6.59 -8.14
CA CYS A 60 6.14 -7.14 -7.16
C CYS A 60 6.60 -8.55 -7.53
N GLU A 61 5.66 -9.46 -7.81
CA GLU A 61 5.97 -10.89 -8.05
C GLU A 61 6.76 -11.07 -9.35
N SER A 62 6.53 -10.25 -10.39
CA SER A 62 7.35 -10.27 -11.62
C SER A 62 8.81 -9.86 -11.42
N ARG A 63 9.13 -9.24 -10.28
CA ARG A 63 10.48 -8.80 -9.89
C ARG A 63 11.11 -9.68 -8.82
N GLY A 64 10.47 -10.81 -8.48
CA GLY A 64 10.98 -11.76 -7.50
C GLY A 64 10.73 -11.38 -6.05
N TYR A 65 9.82 -10.43 -5.79
CA TYR A 65 9.41 -10.03 -4.45
C TYR A 65 8.06 -10.64 -4.07
N TYR A 66 7.75 -10.65 -2.78
CA TYR A 66 6.59 -11.35 -2.25
C TYR A 66 5.63 -10.41 -1.53
N VAL A 67 4.37 -10.41 -1.94
CA VAL A 67 3.33 -9.60 -1.28
C VAL A 67 2.89 -10.27 0.02
N VAL A 68 2.91 -9.54 1.14
CA VAL A 68 2.33 -9.99 2.41
C VAL A 68 0.81 -10.12 2.25
N ARG A 69 0.26 -11.26 2.68
CA ARG A 69 -1.18 -11.57 2.46
C ARG A 69 -2.07 -11.42 3.68
N LYS A 70 -1.49 -11.19 4.86
CA LYS A 70 -2.21 -11.14 6.14
C LYS A 70 -2.60 -9.72 6.55
N PHE A 71 -1.99 -8.72 5.93
CA PHE A 71 -2.26 -7.30 6.12
C PHE A 71 -2.57 -6.68 4.76
N ILE A 72 -3.50 -5.75 4.76
CA ILE A 72 -4.16 -5.22 3.58
C ILE A 72 -4.56 -3.77 3.85
N GLY A 73 -4.77 -3.01 2.78
CA GLY A 73 -5.42 -1.71 2.88
C GLY A 73 -6.88 -1.80 3.25
N HIS A 74 -7.48 -0.64 3.40
CA HIS A 74 -8.81 -0.49 3.98
C HIS A 74 -9.50 0.77 3.44
N GLY A 75 -10.82 0.87 3.63
CA GLY A 75 -11.51 2.14 3.58
C GLY A 75 -11.07 3.00 4.76
N ILE A 76 -11.05 4.31 4.57
CA ILE A 76 -10.67 5.26 5.61
C ILE A 76 -11.51 6.53 5.48
N GLY A 77 -11.97 7.06 6.61
CA GLY A 77 -12.84 8.22 6.63
C GLY A 77 -13.15 8.62 8.05
N HIS A 78 -14.37 8.33 8.51
CA HIS A 78 -14.76 8.60 9.89
C HIS A 78 -14.17 7.59 10.88
N GLU A 79 -13.94 6.35 10.44
CA GLU A 79 -13.19 5.35 11.20
C GLU A 79 -11.80 5.16 10.58
N MET A 80 -10.83 4.75 11.42
CA MET A 80 -9.45 4.47 10.97
C MET A 80 -9.42 3.31 9.98
N HIS A 81 -10.17 2.24 10.25
CA HIS A 81 -10.35 1.12 9.34
C HIS A 81 -11.84 0.90 9.10
N GLU A 82 -12.29 1.09 7.86
CA GLU A 82 -13.66 0.83 7.41
C GLU A 82 -13.67 0.05 6.09
N ASP A 83 -14.86 -0.33 5.63
CA ASP A 83 -15.00 -0.99 4.33
C ASP A 83 -14.67 -0.02 3.17
N PRO A 84 -14.11 -0.51 2.06
CA PRO A 84 -13.80 -1.91 1.77
C PRO A 84 -12.38 -2.30 2.19
N GLU A 85 -12.19 -3.59 2.45
CA GLU A 85 -10.86 -4.21 2.40
C GLU A 85 -10.18 -3.98 1.04
N VAL A 86 -8.89 -3.62 1.05
CA VAL A 86 -8.06 -3.36 -0.14
C VAL A 86 -6.81 -4.25 -0.13
N PRO A 87 -6.92 -5.54 -0.47
CA PRO A 87 -5.77 -6.43 -0.54
C PRO A 87 -4.72 -5.95 -1.56
N ASN A 88 -3.45 -6.20 -1.28
CA ASN A 88 -2.34 -5.97 -2.21
C ASN A 88 -2.14 -7.14 -3.21
N PHE A 89 -3.06 -8.10 -3.21
CA PHE A 89 -3.05 -9.32 -4.02
C PHE A 89 -4.46 -9.70 -4.45
N GLY A 90 -4.60 -10.23 -5.67
CA GLY A 90 -5.93 -10.54 -6.18
C GLY A 90 -6.00 -10.74 -7.68
N LYS A 91 -7.24 -10.97 -8.14
CA LYS A 91 -7.57 -11.11 -9.56
C LYS A 91 -8.23 -9.83 -10.06
N PRO A 92 -7.89 -9.36 -11.27
CA PRO A 92 -8.52 -8.18 -11.85
C PRO A 92 -10.03 -8.41 -12.03
N GLY A 93 -10.81 -7.33 -11.94
CA GLY A 93 -12.25 -7.34 -12.07
C GLY A 93 -13.01 -7.99 -10.89
N ARG A 94 -12.37 -8.19 -9.73
CA ARG A 94 -12.99 -8.77 -8.52
C ARG A 94 -13.09 -7.76 -7.38
N GLY A 95 -13.97 -8.06 -6.42
CA GLY A 95 -14.20 -7.21 -5.25
C GLY A 95 -15.13 -6.01 -5.53
N PRO A 96 -15.30 -5.13 -4.52
CA PRO A 96 -16.12 -3.93 -4.62
C PRO A 96 -15.73 -3.05 -5.80
N ARG A 97 -16.73 -2.38 -6.40
CA ARG A 97 -16.49 -1.41 -7.48
C ARG A 97 -16.12 -0.06 -6.86
N LEU A 98 -15.08 0.56 -7.39
CA LEU A 98 -14.66 1.91 -7.05
C LEU A 98 -15.67 2.91 -7.60
N VAL A 99 -16.17 3.78 -6.73
CA VAL A 99 -17.08 4.86 -7.08
C VAL A 99 -16.52 6.19 -6.58
N PRO A 100 -16.75 7.30 -7.31
CA PRO A 100 -16.35 8.63 -6.86
C PRO A 100 -16.88 8.94 -5.45
N GLY A 101 -16.04 9.53 -4.62
CA GLY A 101 -16.33 9.86 -3.22
C GLY A 101 -15.86 8.82 -2.21
N MET A 102 -15.38 7.65 -2.66
CA MET A 102 -14.69 6.71 -1.78
C MET A 102 -13.29 7.21 -1.41
N THR A 103 -12.86 6.87 -0.20
CA THR A 103 -11.50 7.05 0.30
C THR A 103 -10.96 5.72 0.78
N ILE A 104 -9.77 5.35 0.31
CA ILE A 104 -9.12 4.07 0.62
C ILE A 104 -7.63 4.24 0.88
N CYS A 105 -7.07 3.42 1.74
CA CYS A 105 -5.63 3.20 1.87
C CYS A 105 -5.17 2.11 0.91
N ILE A 106 -4.13 2.42 0.13
CA ILE A 106 -3.37 1.44 -0.63
C ILE A 106 -2.00 1.36 0.04
N GLU A 107 -1.65 0.18 0.55
CA GLU A 107 -0.54 0.00 1.50
C GLU A 107 0.27 -1.29 1.24
N PRO A 108 1.00 -1.41 0.13
CA PRO A 108 1.81 -2.58 -0.14
C PRO A 108 2.88 -2.79 0.93
N MET A 109 2.80 -3.95 1.58
CA MET A 109 3.85 -4.52 2.42
C MET A 109 4.51 -5.66 1.66
N ILE A 110 5.77 -5.48 1.30
CA ILE A 110 6.49 -6.36 0.38
C ILE A 110 7.73 -6.94 1.07
N ASN A 111 7.85 -8.26 0.98
CA ASN A 111 8.93 -9.04 1.56
C ASN A 111 9.96 -9.44 0.50
N GLU A 112 11.20 -9.57 0.93
CA GLU A 112 12.32 -9.97 0.07
C GLU A 112 12.28 -11.45 -0.34
N THR A 113 11.97 -12.38 0.58
CA THR A 113 12.20 -13.82 0.32
C THR A 113 11.00 -14.75 0.48
N THR A 114 9.93 -14.33 1.16
CA THR A 114 8.69 -15.09 1.24
C THR A 114 7.50 -14.20 1.57
N ALA A 115 6.29 -14.60 1.17
CA ALA A 115 5.04 -13.92 1.55
C ALA A 115 4.66 -14.16 3.03
N GLU A 116 5.29 -15.15 3.66
CA GLU A 116 5.02 -15.53 5.04
C GLU A 116 5.58 -14.53 6.06
N ILE A 117 4.84 -14.35 7.16
CA ILE A 117 5.20 -13.45 8.26
C ILE A 117 5.17 -14.18 9.59
N ARG A 118 5.87 -13.66 10.59
CA ARG A 118 5.76 -14.07 11.99
C ARG A 118 5.34 -12.87 12.83
N ILE A 119 4.36 -13.08 13.71
CA ILE A 119 4.00 -12.13 14.76
C ILE A 119 4.82 -12.49 15.99
N LEU A 120 5.57 -11.53 16.51
CA LEU A 120 6.45 -11.73 17.66
C LEU A 120 5.66 -11.87 18.98
N PRO A 121 6.31 -12.25 20.09
CA PRO A 121 5.62 -12.50 21.36
C PRO A 121 4.86 -11.29 21.92
N ASP A 122 5.27 -10.06 21.56
CA ASP A 122 4.57 -8.82 21.92
C ASP A 122 3.19 -8.66 21.25
N LYS A 123 2.85 -9.54 20.31
CA LYS A 123 1.58 -9.58 19.56
C LYS A 123 1.36 -8.41 18.59
N TRP A 124 2.37 -7.58 18.38
CA TRP A 124 2.30 -6.39 17.53
C TRP A 124 3.36 -6.40 16.45
N THR A 125 4.60 -6.74 16.81
CA THR A 125 5.71 -6.68 15.87
C THR A 125 5.57 -7.81 14.85
N VAL A 126 5.53 -7.43 13.58
CA VAL A 126 5.47 -8.35 12.44
C VAL A 126 6.83 -8.35 11.75
N VAL A 127 7.36 -9.53 11.51
CA VAL A 127 8.61 -9.72 10.76
C VAL A 127 8.38 -10.66 9.58
N GLU A 128 9.18 -10.50 8.53
CA GLU A 128 9.28 -11.49 7.47
C GLU A 128 9.72 -12.85 8.07
N ALA A 129 9.14 -13.96 7.58
CA ALA A 129 9.27 -15.24 8.27
C ALA A 129 10.72 -15.77 8.34
N ASN A 130 11.53 -15.52 7.32
CA ASN A 130 12.95 -15.90 7.23
C ASN A 130 13.89 -14.88 7.88
N GLY A 131 13.39 -13.72 8.31
CA GLY A 131 14.18 -12.64 8.92
C GLY A 131 14.88 -11.72 7.92
N ASN A 132 14.46 -11.72 6.66
CA ASN A 132 14.97 -10.80 5.63
C ASN A 132 14.22 -9.46 5.65
N TYR A 133 14.61 -8.55 4.75
CA TYR A 133 14.00 -7.22 4.70
C TYR A 133 12.53 -7.27 4.24
N SER A 134 11.77 -6.30 4.75
CA SER A 134 10.42 -5.96 4.32
C SER A 134 10.34 -4.44 4.17
N ALA A 135 9.53 -3.96 3.25
CA ALA A 135 9.26 -2.54 3.06
C ALA A 135 7.76 -2.29 2.96
N HIS A 136 7.35 -1.10 3.41
CA HIS A 136 5.96 -0.66 3.43
C HIS A 136 5.88 0.81 3.02
N PHE A 137 5.05 1.10 2.01
CA PHE A 137 4.61 2.44 1.65
C PHE A 137 3.08 2.47 1.60
N GLU A 138 2.49 3.61 1.93
CA GLU A 138 1.05 3.75 1.93
C GLU A 138 0.61 5.16 1.58
N HIS A 139 -0.50 5.26 0.88
CA HIS A 139 -1.25 6.50 0.75
C HIS A 139 -2.74 6.30 0.98
N THR A 140 -3.35 7.27 1.67
CA THR A 140 -4.78 7.54 1.56
C THR A 140 -5.10 8.17 0.18
N ILE A 141 -6.03 7.56 -0.54
CA ILE A 141 -6.45 7.89 -1.90
C ILE A 141 -7.93 8.24 -1.95
N ALA A 142 -8.28 9.37 -2.56
CA ALA A 142 -9.66 9.70 -2.89
C ALA A 142 -9.99 9.31 -4.34
N ILE A 143 -11.04 8.52 -4.52
CA ILE A 143 -11.58 8.17 -5.84
C ILE A 143 -12.42 9.34 -6.34
N THR A 144 -12.08 9.85 -7.52
CA THR A 144 -12.79 10.98 -8.14
C THR A 144 -13.58 10.54 -9.38
N ASN A 145 -14.18 11.50 -10.09
CA ASN A 145 -14.79 11.26 -11.40
C ASN A 145 -13.76 11.09 -12.53
N GLY A 146 -12.46 11.32 -12.26
CA GLY A 146 -11.36 11.14 -13.19
C GLY A 146 -10.20 10.44 -12.48
N GLU A 147 -9.01 11.05 -12.53
CA GLU A 147 -7.83 10.53 -11.85
C GLU A 147 -8.01 10.52 -10.32
N PRO A 148 -7.45 9.52 -9.61
CA PRO A 148 -7.44 9.53 -8.15
C PRO A 148 -6.61 10.68 -7.60
N ILE A 149 -6.96 11.16 -6.41
CA ILE A 149 -6.16 12.16 -5.68
C ILE A 149 -5.45 11.47 -4.53
N ILE A 150 -4.13 11.65 -4.45
CA ILE A 150 -3.34 11.23 -3.29
C ILE A 150 -3.49 12.29 -2.21
N LEU A 151 -4.17 11.95 -1.10
CA LEU A 151 -4.47 12.91 -0.02
C LEU A 151 -3.29 13.12 0.93
N THR A 152 -2.33 12.19 0.91
CA THR A 152 -1.16 12.16 1.80
C THR A 152 0.14 12.35 1.03
N GLU A 153 0.07 12.92 -0.18
CA GLU A 153 1.26 13.26 -0.93
C GLU A 153 1.99 14.44 -0.26
N SER A 154 3.29 14.28 -0.04
CA SER A 154 4.13 15.34 0.48
C SER A 154 4.84 16.08 -0.65
N SER A 155 4.74 17.41 -0.65
CA SER A 155 5.52 18.28 -1.56
C SER A 155 7.03 18.22 -1.33
N LEU A 156 7.48 17.56 -0.26
CA LEU A 156 8.90 17.37 0.07
C LEU A 156 9.52 16.15 -0.64
N HIS A 157 8.70 15.24 -1.20
CA HIS A 157 9.19 14.00 -1.83
C HIS A 157 9.23 14.05 -3.36
N HIS A 158 8.59 15.05 -3.96
CA HIS A 158 8.79 15.44 -5.35
C HIS A 158 9.03 16.95 -5.40
N PRO A 159 10.28 17.45 -5.51
CA PRO A 159 10.46 18.80 -5.98
C PRO A 159 9.82 18.82 -7.38
N LYS A 160 8.66 19.48 -7.51
CA LYS A 160 8.08 19.80 -8.80
C LYS A 160 9.21 20.43 -9.63
N ASN A 161 9.66 19.71 -10.66
CA ASN A 161 10.31 20.18 -11.89
C ASN A 161 10.56 18.98 -12.81
#